data_AF-A0A960RTY6-F1
#
_entry.id   AF-A0A960RTY6-F1
#
_cell.length_a   1.000
_cell.length_b   1.000
_cell.length_c   1.000
_cell.angle_alpha   90.00
_cell.angle_beta   90.00
_cell.angle_gamma   90.00
#
_symmetry.space_group_name_H-M   'P 1'
#
loop_
_entity.id
_entity.type
_entity.pdbx_description
1 polymer ?
#
loop_
_entity_poly.entity_id
_entity_poly.type
_entity_poly.pdbx_seq_one_letter_code
_entity_poly.pdbx_strand_id
1 'polypeptide(L)'
;MKTSLICLTMFCALASTPPLLGLNVLVASESAIKCAAVKEAFCEAFPTEEIIVTPCAVSSGVPEQPVGHDEGLKGAATRLSNIPQEDAAPADYVVAIENYIYQDHEWKDCAVVLVQCLSMDEVHFSTTASTEIPSHIVTKALAAQTTVGETVSRLYAERAIDKNDWHRDPQFGGHSRKELIKDAIFKNLHRDEIREIKEQIVMYPDYPKEGILFQDFMPVMRNPSTFKSAIHLLAERAKNKEIDVVVGLESRGFIVGGALAYELGVAFVPIRKAGKTPGKVIEVTYEKEYGTDSFALAEGAILQGQRVLIVDDLIATGGSARAAVDLIMRAGGIPVEFNSLLEIPALEGAKSLGIPTFNLID
;
A
#
# COMPACT_ATOMS: atom_id res chain seq x y z
N MET A 1 15.63 36.04 6.09
CA MET A 1 15.64 37.31 5.33
C MET A 1 15.68 36.94 3.85
N LYS A 2 14.73 37.20 2.94
CA LYS A 2 13.48 37.97 2.83
C LYS A 2 12.61 37.17 1.83
N THR A 3 11.35 36.84 2.11
CA THR A 3 10.12 37.57 1.75
C THR A 3 9.83 37.69 0.24
N SER A 4 8.75 37.04 -0.21
CA SER A 4 7.72 37.50 -1.18
C SER A 4 6.69 36.34 -1.26
N LEU A 5 5.45 36.35 -0.77
CA LEU A 5 4.40 37.35 -0.58
C LEU A 5 4.13 38.21 -1.81
N ILE A 6 3.21 37.73 -2.65
CA ILE A 6 2.45 38.57 -3.57
C ILE A 6 0.96 38.39 -3.24
N CYS A 7 0.43 39.47 -2.67
CA CYS A 7 -0.98 39.88 -2.56
C CYS A 7 -1.00 41.20 -3.39
N LEU A 8 -1.99 41.66 -4.15
CA LEU A 8 -3.44 41.54 -4.09
C LEU A 8 -4.04 42.29 -5.32
N THR A 9 -5.24 41.87 -5.75
CA THR A 9 -6.39 42.67 -6.27
C THR A 9 -6.56 43.20 -7.72
N MET A 10 -7.76 42.86 -8.21
CA MET A 10 -8.73 43.63 -9.00
C MET A 10 -8.60 43.70 -10.53
N PHE A 11 -9.36 42.82 -11.20
CA PHE A 11 -10.28 43.24 -12.25
C PHE A 11 -11.62 42.51 -12.09
N CYS A 12 -12.71 43.28 -11.93
CA CYS A 12 -14.07 42.79 -12.02
C CYS A 12 -14.43 42.58 -13.50
N ALA A 13 -14.79 41.35 -13.90
CA ALA A 13 -15.73 41.10 -14.98
C ALA A 13 -16.24 39.64 -14.93
N LEU A 14 -17.55 39.51 -14.72
CA LEU A 14 -18.40 38.34 -15.01
C LEU A 14 -18.02 37.00 -14.34
N ALA A 15 -18.88 36.61 -13.39
CA ALA A 15 -18.94 35.28 -12.83
C ALA A 15 -19.25 34.23 -13.92
N SER A 16 -18.21 33.56 -14.39
CA SER A 16 -18.22 32.12 -14.53
C SER A 16 -17.12 31.62 -13.62
N THR A 17 -17.45 30.89 -12.55
CA THR A 17 -16.48 29.99 -11.93
C THR A 17 -15.81 29.23 -13.08
N PRO A 18 -14.48 29.28 -13.26
CA PRO A 18 -13.84 28.40 -14.22
C PRO A 18 -14.33 26.98 -13.90
N PRO A 19 -14.68 26.16 -14.91
CA PRO A 19 -15.00 24.77 -14.62
C PRO A 19 -13.86 24.24 -13.76
N LEU A 20 -14.18 23.52 -12.68
CA LEU A 20 -13.18 22.72 -11.98
C LEU A 20 -12.48 21.93 -13.09
N LEU A 21 -11.23 22.28 -13.40
CA LEU A 21 -10.44 21.56 -14.38
C LEU A 21 -10.10 20.27 -13.67
N GLY A 22 -10.98 19.29 -13.81
CA GLY A 22 -10.76 17.97 -13.25
C GLY A 22 -9.45 17.40 -13.77
N LEU A 23 -8.78 16.62 -12.94
CA LEU A 23 -7.53 15.96 -13.29
C LEU A 23 -7.85 14.75 -14.16
N ASN A 24 -7.44 14.81 -15.43
CA ASN A 24 -7.73 13.81 -16.43
C ASN A 24 -6.64 12.72 -16.39
N VAL A 25 -7.05 11.50 -16.09
CA VAL A 25 -6.16 10.34 -16.01
C VAL A 25 -6.55 9.35 -17.10
N LEU A 26 -5.67 9.20 -18.09
CA LEU A 26 -5.82 8.17 -19.12
C LEU A 26 -5.26 6.85 -18.61
N VAL A 27 -6.04 5.78 -18.69
CA VAL A 27 -5.63 4.44 -18.27
C VAL A 27 -5.42 3.58 -19.52
N ALA A 28 -4.22 3.06 -19.69
CA ALA A 28 -3.81 2.23 -20.83
C ALA A 28 -4.38 0.79 -20.76
N SER A 29 -5.63 0.66 -20.34
CA SER A 29 -6.40 -0.56 -20.18
C SER A 29 -7.89 -0.27 -20.07
N GLU A 30 -8.72 -1.14 -20.61
CA GLU A 30 -10.19 -1.12 -20.42
C GLU A 30 -10.66 -1.96 -19.22
N SER A 31 -9.73 -2.56 -18.47
CA SER A 31 -10.07 -3.37 -17.30
C SER A 31 -10.74 -2.50 -16.23
N ALA A 32 -11.98 -2.83 -15.87
CA ALA A 32 -12.74 -2.12 -14.85
C ALA A 32 -12.02 -2.08 -13.50
N ILE A 33 -11.31 -3.16 -13.11
CA ILE A 33 -10.54 -3.21 -11.86
C ILE A 33 -9.34 -2.27 -11.90
N LYS A 34 -8.60 -2.25 -13.02
CA LYS A 34 -7.46 -1.34 -13.19
C LYS A 34 -7.94 0.12 -13.17
N CYS A 35 -9.01 0.43 -13.89
CA CYS A 35 -9.59 1.78 -13.91
C CYS A 35 -10.11 2.22 -12.54
N ALA A 36 -10.77 1.33 -11.80
CA ALA A 36 -11.23 1.61 -10.44
C ALA A 36 -10.05 1.84 -9.48
N ALA A 37 -9.00 1.02 -9.55
CA ALA A 37 -7.80 1.22 -8.74
C ALA A 37 -7.14 2.57 -9.02
N VAL A 38 -7.03 2.98 -10.29
CA VAL A 38 -6.52 4.29 -10.68
C VAL A 38 -7.40 5.41 -10.14
N LYS A 39 -8.72 5.33 -10.34
CA LYS A 39 -9.67 6.33 -9.87
C LYS A 39 -9.55 6.53 -8.35
N GLU A 40 -9.52 5.45 -7.59
CA GLU A 40 -9.41 5.50 -6.13
C GLU A 40 -8.06 6.06 -5.68
N ALA A 41 -6.94 5.59 -6.25
CA ALA A 41 -5.61 6.10 -5.93
C ALA A 41 -5.49 7.62 -6.15
N PHE A 42 -5.97 8.10 -7.29
CA PHE A 42 -5.93 9.53 -7.61
C PHE A 42 -6.91 10.35 -6.77
N CYS A 43 -8.09 9.81 -6.41
CA CYS A 43 -8.98 10.50 -5.48
C CYS A 43 -8.39 10.60 -4.06
N GLU A 44 -7.63 9.60 -3.62
CA GLU A 44 -6.92 9.64 -2.34
C GLU A 44 -5.79 10.69 -2.36
N ALA A 45 -4.98 10.69 -3.43
CA ALA A 45 -3.83 11.60 -3.59
C ALA A 45 -4.22 13.06 -3.89
N PHE A 46 -5.32 13.28 -4.60
CA PHE A 46 -5.79 14.61 -5.01
C PHE A 46 -7.22 14.85 -4.49
N PRO A 47 -7.42 14.94 -3.17
CA PRO A 47 -8.74 14.93 -2.55
C PRO A 47 -9.57 16.19 -2.82
N THR A 48 -8.95 17.25 -3.34
CA THR A 48 -9.62 18.51 -3.72
C THR A 48 -9.98 18.58 -5.19
N GLU A 49 -9.50 17.64 -6.01
CA GLU A 49 -9.68 17.64 -7.46
C GLU A 49 -10.79 16.67 -7.88
N GLU A 50 -11.53 17.05 -8.93
CA GLU A 50 -12.41 16.10 -9.60
C GLU A 50 -11.56 15.20 -10.51
N ILE A 51 -11.45 13.91 -10.18
CA ILE A 51 -10.66 12.97 -11.00
C ILE A 51 -11.51 12.46 -12.17
N ILE A 52 -11.02 12.49 -13.39
CA ILE A 52 -11.73 11.93 -14.56
C ILE A 52 -10.85 10.81 -15.12
N VAL A 53 -11.35 9.57 -15.06
CA VAL A 53 -10.62 8.41 -15.57
C VAL A 53 -11.16 8.02 -16.93
N THR A 54 -10.29 8.01 -17.94
CA THR A 54 -10.61 7.62 -19.31
C THR A 54 -9.87 6.33 -19.66
N PRO A 55 -10.57 5.20 -19.89
CA PRO A 55 -9.92 3.98 -20.37
C PRO A 55 -9.51 4.11 -21.84
N CYS A 56 -8.36 3.57 -22.21
CA CYS A 56 -7.83 3.52 -23.57
C CYS A 56 -7.38 2.09 -23.90
N ALA A 57 -7.94 1.53 -24.97
CA ALA A 57 -7.62 0.20 -25.45
C ALA A 57 -6.27 0.23 -26.21
N VAL A 58 -5.21 -0.26 -25.57
CA VAL A 58 -3.89 -0.37 -26.18
C VAL A 58 -3.32 -1.78 -26.08
N SER A 59 -2.60 -2.20 -27.12
CA SER A 59 -1.89 -3.47 -27.15
C SER A 59 -0.60 -3.38 -26.33
N SER A 60 -0.30 -4.44 -25.57
CA SER A 60 0.94 -4.57 -24.80
C SER A 60 2.10 -5.16 -25.58
N GLY A 61 1.86 -5.77 -26.74
CA GLY A 61 2.91 -6.41 -27.54
C GLY A 61 3.60 -7.61 -26.87
N VAL A 62 3.06 -8.12 -25.76
CA VAL A 62 3.52 -9.30 -25.03
C VAL A 62 2.41 -10.36 -24.99
N PRO A 63 2.72 -11.64 -24.68
CA PRO A 63 1.69 -12.67 -24.52
C PRO A 63 0.63 -12.27 -23.50
N GLU A 64 -0.59 -12.84 -23.64
CA GLU A 64 -1.71 -12.54 -22.74
C GLU A 64 -1.40 -12.86 -21.26
N GLN A 65 -0.58 -13.89 -21.02
CA GLN A 65 0.05 -14.16 -19.73
C GLN A 65 1.56 -13.95 -19.84
N PRO A 66 2.07 -12.74 -19.57
CA PRO A 66 3.51 -12.49 -19.53
C PRO A 66 4.16 -13.30 -18.39
N VAL A 67 5.36 -13.82 -18.67
CA VAL A 67 6.16 -14.58 -17.71
C VAL A 67 7.51 -13.90 -17.53
N GLY A 68 7.81 -13.49 -16.30
CA GLY A 68 9.01 -12.76 -15.91
C GLY A 68 8.81 -11.25 -15.83
N HIS A 69 9.61 -10.61 -14.98
CA HIS A 69 9.55 -9.16 -14.71
C HIS A 69 9.76 -8.33 -15.97
N ASP A 70 10.74 -8.71 -16.81
CA ASP A 70 11.09 -7.97 -18.03
C ASP A 70 9.93 -7.94 -19.05
N GLU A 71 9.20 -9.04 -19.20
CA GLU A 71 8.03 -9.09 -20.08
C GLU A 71 6.86 -8.26 -19.51
N GLY A 72 6.67 -8.25 -18.18
CA GLY A 72 5.70 -7.37 -17.54
C GLY A 72 6.02 -5.88 -17.77
N LEU A 73 7.28 -5.48 -17.55
CA LEU A 73 7.73 -4.10 -17.77
C LEU A 73 7.63 -3.70 -19.24
N LYS A 74 8.05 -4.57 -20.16
CA LYS A 74 7.92 -4.35 -21.60
C LYS A 74 6.47 -4.18 -22.02
N GLY A 75 5.55 -4.98 -21.48
CA GLY A 75 4.13 -4.85 -21.76
C GLY A 75 3.57 -3.51 -21.30
N ALA A 76 3.86 -3.10 -20.07
CA ALA A 76 3.44 -1.80 -19.55
C ALA A 76 4.03 -0.62 -20.34
N ALA A 77 5.32 -0.67 -20.68
CA ALA A 77 5.98 0.37 -21.48
C ALA A 77 5.44 0.45 -22.90
N THR A 78 5.17 -0.69 -23.53
CA THR A 78 4.58 -0.76 -24.88
C THR A 78 3.17 -0.19 -24.90
N ARG A 79 2.37 -0.46 -23.85
CA ARG A 79 1.05 0.18 -23.67
C ARG A 79 1.19 1.69 -23.63
N LEU A 80 2.12 2.20 -22.82
CA LEU A 80 2.36 3.64 -22.68
C LEU A 80 2.76 4.28 -24.02
N SER A 81 3.68 3.66 -24.77
CA SER A 81 4.14 4.18 -26.06
C SER A 81 3.12 4.09 -27.20
N ASN A 82 2.14 3.18 -27.09
CA ASN A 82 1.12 2.95 -28.11
C ASN A 82 -0.13 3.81 -27.93
N ILE A 83 -0.18 4.67 -26.92
CA ILE A 83 -1.32 5.55 -26.70
C ILE A 83 -1.43 6.56 -27.86
N PRO A 84 -2.59 6.66 -28.52
CA PRO A 84 -2.81 7.65 -29.56
C PRO A 84 -2.62 9.06 -29.01
N GLN A 85 -1.97 9.93 -29.79
CA GLN A 85 -1.69 11.30 -29.35
C GLN A 85 -2.99 12.09 -29.08
N GLU A 86 -4.04 11.83 -29.87
CA GLU A 86 -5.37 12.41 -29.67
C GLU A 86 -6.01 12.00 -28.34
N ASP A 87 -5.76 10.78 -27.85
CA ASP A 87 -6.29 10.27 -26.59
C ASP A 87 -5.48 10.79 -25.38
N ALA A 88 -4.16 10.99 -25.57
CA ALA A 88 -3.28 11.56 -24.55
C ALA A 88 -3.42 13.09 -24.43
N ALA A 89 -3.79 13.79 -25.50
CA ALA A 89 -3.87 15.25 -25.53
C ALA A 89 -4.70 15.91 -24.40
N PRO A 90 -5.87 15.37 -23.98
CA PRO A 90 -6.64 15.92 -22.87
C PRO A 90 -6.17 15.44 -21.48
N ALA A 91 -5.20 14.52 -21.40
CA ALA A 91 -4.79 13.91 -20.14
C ALA A 91 -3.73 14.76 -19.41
N ASP A 92 -3.79 14.75 -18.08
CA ASP A 92 -2.74 15.25 -17.19
C ASP A 92 -1.78 14.12 -16.82
N TYR A 93 -2.34 12.92 -16.62
CA TYR A 93 -1.61 11.72 -16.27
C TYR A 93 -1.97 10.57 -17.19
N VAL A 94 -0.99 9.68 -17.38
CA VAL A 94 -1.19 8.41 -18.05
C VAL A 94 -0.75 7.28 -17.13
N VAL A 95 -1.59 6.26 -16.99
CA VAL A 95 -1.30 5.07 -16.17
C VAL A 95 -1.32 3.82 -17.02
N ALA A 96 -0.21 3.10 -17.09
CA ALA A 96 -0.12 1.81 -17.75
C ALA A 96 0.13 0.70 -16.73
N ILE A 97 -0.67 -0.37 -16.80
CA ILE A 97 -0.60 -1.48 -15.84
C ILE A 97 -0.53 -2.79 -16.61
N GLU A 98 0.51 -3.58 -16.35
CA GLU A 98 0.66 -4.91 -16.92
C GLU A 98 0.81 -5.98 -15.85
N ASN A 99 -0.03 -7.03 -15.94
CA ASN A 99 0.05 -8.16 -15.02
C ASN A 99 1.02 -9.20 -15.59
N TYR A 100 1.78 -9.85 -14.73
CA TYR A 100 2.70 -10.92 -15.13
C TYR A 100 2.85 -11.92 -13.98
N ILE A 101 3.35 -13.10 -14.33
CA ILE A 101 3.76 -14.11 -13.33
C ILE A 101 5.26 -14.32 -13.38
N TYR A 102 5.85 -14.70 -12.27
CA TYR A 102 7.26 -15.07 -12.19
C TYR A 102 7.46 -16.19 -11.17
N GLN A 103 8.61 -16.85 -11.21
CA GLN A 103 8.94 -17.92 -10.28
C GLN A 103 10.18 -17.53 -9.46
N ASP A 104 10.02 -17.51 -8.15
CA ASP A 104 11.06 -17.25 -7.15
C ASP A 104 10.78 -18.13 -5.93
N HIS A 105 11.40 -19.31 -5.91
CA HIS A 105 11.02 -20.50 -5.14
C HIS A 105 9.61 -21.02 -5.46
N GLU A 106 8.58 -20.19 -5.27
CA GLU A 106 7.19 -20.43 -5.64
C GLU A 106 6.78 -19.54 -6.82
N TRP A 107 5.67 -19.89 -7.47
CA TRP A 107 5.08 -19.02 -8.50
C TRP A 107 4.36 -17.84 -7.85
N LYS A 108 4.51 -16.67 -8.46
CA LYS A 108 3.99 -15.40 -7.96
C LYS A 108 3.31 -14.63 -9.09
N ASP A 109 2.20 -13.98 -8.77
CA ASP A 109 1.49 -13.02 -9.61
C ASP A 109 1.80 -11.60 -9.14
N CYS A 110 2.10 -10.71 -10.07
CA CYS A 110 2.42 -9.32 -9.79
C CYS A 110 1.91 -8.43 -10.94
N ALA A 111 1.92 -7.12 -10.73
CA ALA A 111 1.74 -6.15 -11.80
C ALA A 111 2.82 -5.07 -11.76
N VAL A 112 3.26 -4.64 -12.94
CA VAL A 112 4.00 -3.39 -13.11
C VAL A 112 3.00 -2.26 -13.30
N VAL A 113 3.23 -1.14 -12.62
CA VAL A 113 2.45 0.08 -12.76
C VAL A 113 3.40 1.20 -13.19
N LEU A 114 3.12 1.80 -14.35
CA LEU A 114 3.75 3.03 -14.82
C LEU A 114 2.79 4.20 -14.63
N VAL A 115 3.28 5.30 -14.08
CA VAL A 115 2.56 6.57 -13.99
C VAL A 115 3.40 7.64 -14.67
N GLN A 116 2.85 8.29 -15.68
CA GLN A 116 3.47 9.42 -16.38
C GLN A 116 2.72 10.71 -16.07
N CYS A 117 3.44 11.74 -15.62
CA CYS A 117 2.94 13.10 -15.55
C CYS A 117 3.29 13.82 -16.86
N LEU A 118 2.29 14.15 -17.69
CA LEU A 118 2.55 14.69 -19.03
C LEU A 118 3.14 16.10 -19.00
N SER A 119 2.87 16.88 -17.95
CA SER A 119 3.45 18.21 -17.79
C SER A 119 4.95 18.21 -17.43
N MET A 120 5.43 17.13 -16.84
CA MET A 120 6.83 16.96 -16.42
C MET A 120 7.63 16.08 -17.37
N ASP A 121 6.97 15.35 -18.27
CA ASP A 121 7.56 14.33 -19.14
C ASP A 121 8.35 13.25 -18.36
N GLU A 122 7.89 12.96 -17.14
CA GLU A 122 8.51 11.99 -16.25
C GLU A 122 7.63 10.75 -16.14
N VAL A 123 8.25 9.58 -16.28
CA VAL A 123 7.62 8.27 -16.08
C VAL A 123 8.21 7.63 -14.84
N HIS A 124 7.34 7.25 -13.92
CA HIS A 124 7.71 6.47 -12.75
C HIS A 124 7.14 5.06 -12.88
N PHE A 125 7.86 4.09 -12.31
CA PHE A 125 7.41 2.71 -12.22
C PHE A 125 7.48 2.19 -10.80
N SER A 126 6.55 1.30 -10.49
CA SER A 126 6.57 0.44 -9.30
C SER A 126 5.97 -0.93 -9.64
N THR A 127 6.12 -1.87 -8.71
CA THR A 127 5.50 -3.19 -8.78
C THR A 127 4.53 -3.36 -7.61
N THR A 128 3.42 -4.06 -7.83
CA THR A 128 2.53 -4.45 -6.74
C THR A 128 3.23 -5.46 -5.83
N ALA A 129 2.77 -5.58 -4.57
CA ALA A 129 3.09 -6.77 -3.79
C ALA A 129 2.65 -8.04 -4.55
N SER A 130 3.43 -9.11 -4.40
CA SER A 130 3.23 -10.35 -5.14
C SER A 130 2.25 -11.28 -4.44
N THR A 131 1.41 -11.98 -5.21
CA THR A 131 0.53 -13.04 -4.71
C THR A 131 1.07 -14.42 -5.10
N GLU A 132 1.22 -15.34 -4.16
CA GLU A 132 1.63 -16.71 -4.47
C GLU A 132 0.55 -17.49 -5.23
N ILE A 133 1.01 -18.34 -6.15
CA ILE A 133 0.18 -19.16 -7.01
C ILE A 133 0.65 -20.61 -6.90
N PRO A 134 -0.27 -21.56 -6.61
CA PRO A 134 0.07 -22.98 -6.68
C PRO A 134 0.58 -23.37 -8.07
N SER A 135 1.76 -24.01 -8.13
CA SER A 135 2.42 -24.41 -9.39
C SER A 135 1.51 -25.14 -10.39
N HIS A 136 0.62 -26.01 -9.91
CA HIS A 136 -0.29 -26.77 -10.78
C HIS A 136 -1.30 -25.90 -11.55
N ILE A 137 -1.64 -24.71 -11.04
CA ILE A 137 -2.51 -23.74 -11.71
C ILE A 137 -1.74 -23.10 -12.86
N VAL A 138 -0.51 -22.65 -12.60
CA VAL A 138 0.36 -22.05 -13.61
C VAL A 138 0.65 -23.03 -14.75
N THR A 139 1.00 -24.28 -14.43
CA THR A 139 1.22 -25.31 -15.47
C THR A 139 0.00 -25.50 -16.36
N LYS A 140 -1.21 -25.52 -15.79
CA LYS A 140 -2.46 -25.64 -16.56
C LYS A 140 -2.75 -24.40 -17.40
N ALA A 141 -2.46 -23.21 -16.89
CA ALA A 141 -2.66 -21.95 -17.60
C ALA A 141 -1.74 -21.86 -18.83
N LEU A 142 -0.44 -22.11 -18.63
CA LEU A 142 0.56 -22.07 -19.70
C LEU A 142 0.30 -23.15 -20.76
N ALA A 143 -0.05 -24.38 -20.35
CA ALA A 143 -0.36 -25.45 -21.29
C ALA A 143 -1.61 -25.18 -22.15
N ALA A 144 -2.59 -24.45 -21.60
CA ALA A 144 -3.81 -24.08 -22.29
C ALA A 144 -3.73 -22.69 -22.97
N GLN A 145 -2.58 -22.02 -22.93
CA GLN A 145 -2.35 -20.67 -23.48
C GLN A 145 -3.41 -19.66 -23.01
N THR A 146 -3.69 -19.66 -21.71
CA THR A 146 -4.69 -18.80 -21.03
C THR A 146 -4.04 -18.15 -19.82
N THR A 147 -4.69 -17.17 -19.21
CA THR A 147 -4.19 -16.54 -17.99
C THR A 147 -4.36 -17.41 -16.75
N VAL A 148 -3.58 -17.12 -15.70
CA VAL A 148 -3.79 -17.71 -14.37
C VAL A 148 -5.18 -17.38 -13.85
N GLY A 149 -5.64 -16.13 -14.00
CA GLY A 149 -6.97 -15.72 -13.53
C GLY A 149 -8.12 -16.48 -14.19
N GLU A 150 -8.05 -16.70 -15.50
CA GLU A 150 -9.02 -17.53 -16.22
C GLU A 150 -8.96 -18.99 -15.77
N THR A 151 -7.75 -19.52 -15.55
CA THR A 151 -7.57 -20.88 -15.05
C THR A 151 -8.11 -21.06 -13.63
N VAL A 152 -7.87 -20.11 -12.74
CA VAL A 152 -8.46 -20.06 -11.38
C VAL A 152 -9.99 -20.04 -11.48
N SER A 153 -10.54 -19.13 -12.29
CA SER A 153 -11.99 -18.99 -12.49
C SER A 153 -12.64 -20.29 -12.96
N ARG A 154 -11.98 -21.03 -13.86
CA ARG A 154 -12.43 -22.32 -14.36
C ARG A 154 -12.30 -23.44 -13.32
N LEU A 155 -11.17 -23.54 -12.63
CA LEU A 155 -10.92 -24.61 -11.66
C LEU A 155 -11.76 -24.48 -10.39
N TYR A 156 -12.14 -23.25 -10.04
CA TYR A 156 -12.85 -22.94 -8.80
C TYR A 156 -14.24 -22.37 -9.04
N ALA A 157 -14.84 -22.62 -10.20
CA ALA A 157 -16.18 -22.15 -10.55
C ALA A 157 -17.25 -22.50 -9.50
N GLU A 158 -17.08 -23.63 -8.78
CA GLU A 158 -18.00 -24.10 -7.74
C GLU A 158 -17.75 -23.50 -6.35
N ARG A 159 -16.59 -22.85 -6.10
CA ARG A 159 -16.20 -22.32 -4.78
C ARG A 159 -16.61 -20.86 -4.53
N ALA A 160 -17.38 -20.26 -5.44
CA ALA A 160 -17.79 -18.84 -5.36
C ALA A 160 -16.62 -17.85 -5.24
N ILE A 161 -15.43 -18.20 -5.76
CA ILE A 161 -14.30 -17.27 -5.88
C ILE A 161 -14.67 -16.19 -6.90
N ASP A 162 -14.42 -14.92 -6.57
CA ASP A 162 -14.63 -13.82 -7.50
C ASP A 162 -13.69 -13.96 -8.69
N LYS A 163 -14.27 -14.29 -9.85
CA LYS A 163 -13.52 -14.45 -11.11
C LYS A 163 -12.76 -13.20 -11.53
N ASN A 164 -13.24 -12.02 -11.12
CA ASN A 164 -12.61 -10.76 -11.49
C ASN A 164 -11.51 -10.36 -10.47
N ASP A 165 -11.59 -10.84 -9.23
CA ASP A 165 -10.67 -10.47 -8.15
C ASP A 165 -10.36 -11.67 -7.23
N TRP A 166 -9.82 -12.72 -7.84
CA TRP A 166 -9.56 -14.00 -7.17
C TRP A 166 -8.53 -13.90 -6.04
N HIS A 167 -7.67 -12.87 -6.07
CA HIS A 167 -6.69 -12.55 -5.03
C HIS A 167 -7.33 -12.29 -3.66
N ARG A 168 -8.63 -11.92 -3.61
CA ARG A 168 -9.38 -11.77 -2.35
C ARG A 168 -9.60 -13.07 -1.60
N ASP A 169 -9.52 -14.22 -2.27
CA ASP A 169 -9.63 -15.49 -1.58
C ASP A 169 -8.38 -15.71 -0.70
N PRO A 170 -8.52 -16.12 0.58
CA PRO A 170 -7.39 -16.38 1.45
C PRO A 170 -6.37 -17.40 0.91
N GLN A 171 -6.79 -18.30 0.01
CA GLN A 171 -5.88 -19.23 -0.69
C GLN A 171 -4.87 -18.49 -1.57
N PHE A 172 -5.21 -17.28 -2.01
CA PHE A 172 -4.47 -16.46 -2.96
C PHE A 172 -4.08 -15.11 -2.34
N GLY A 173 -3.72 -15.13 -1.06
CA GLY A 173 -3.23 -13.96 -0.34
C GLY A 173 -4.31 -13.15 0.38
N GLY A 174 -5.59 -13.26 0.00
CA GLY A 174 -6.67 -12.56 0.72
C GLY A 174 -6.71 -11.04 0.49
N HIS A 175 -6.00 -10.52 -0.51
CA HIS A 175 -5.92 -9.09 -0.82
C HIS A 175 -6.49 -8.82 -2.21
N SER A 176 -7.30 -7.77 -2.35
CA SER A 176 -7.85 -7.38 -3.65
C SER A 176 -6.75 -6.91 -4.61
N ARG A 177 -6.81 -7.34 -5.87
CA ARG A 177 -5.98 -6.83 -6.96
C ARG A 177 -6.11 -5.32 -7.12
N LYS A 178 -7.30 -4.78 -6.90
CA LYS A 178 -7.55 -3.34 -6.95
C LYS A 178 -6.69 -2.62 -5.91
N GLU A 179 -6.67 -3.11 -4.67
CA GLU A 179 -5.87 -2.52 -3.59
C GLU A 179 -4.37 -2.65 -3.86
N LEU A 180 -3.91 -3.80 -4.36
CA LEU A 180 -2.52 -4.00 -4.75
C LEU A 180 -2.05 -2.98 -5.80
N ILE A 181 -2.88 -2.72 -6.82
CA ILE A 181 -2.60 -1.71 -7.85
C ILE A 181 -2.67 -0.30 -7.25
N LYS A 182 -3.66 -0.03 -6.39
CA LYS A 182 -3.81 1.27 -5.73
C LYS A 182 -2.56 1.62 -4.92
N ASP A 183 -2.03 0.67 -4.16
CA ASP A 183 -0.81 0.84 -3.37
C ASP A 183 0.42 1.11 -4.24
N ALA A 184 0.51 0.43 -5.39
CA ALA A 184 1.57 0.67 -6.37
C ALA A 184 1.47 2.07 -7.02
N ILE A 185 0.26 2.56 -7.29
CA ILE A 185 0.03 3.94 -7.79
C ILE A 185 0.38 4.95 -6.71
N PHE A 186 -0.08 4.74 -5.47
CA PHE A 186 0.26 5.60 -4.33
C PHE A 186 1.78 5.76 -4.20
N LYS A 187 2.53 4.65 -4.24
CA LYS A 187 4.00 4.67 -4.20
C LYS A 187 4.64 5.38 -5.40
N ASN A 188 4.00 5.40 -6.57
CA ASN A 188 4.48 6.18 -7.71
C ASN A 188 4.25 7.68 -7.54
N LEU A 189 3.07 8.07 -7.07
CA LEU A 189 2.71 9.48 -6.88
C LEU A 189 3.57 10.16 -5.80
N HIS A 190 4.01 9.39 -4.80
CA HIS A 190 4.81 9.86 -3.66
C HIS A 190 6.27 9.35 -3.69
N ARG A 191 6.78 9.05 -4.89
CA ARG A 191 8.07 8.36 -5.06
C ARG A 191 9.24 9.13 -4.48
N ASP A 192 9.26 10.45 -4.68
CA ASP A 192 10.37 11.29 -4.25
C ASP A 192 10.41 11.39 -2.73
N GLU A 193 9.27 11.59 -2.07
CA GLU A 193 9.17 11.57 -0.61
C GLU A 193 9.58 10.20 -0.04
N ILE A 194 9.09 9.11 -0.64
CA ILE A 194 9.45 7.75 -0.21
C ILE A 194 10.95 7.50 -0.40
N ARG A 195 11.55 7.97 -1.50
CA ARG A 195 13.00 7.89 -1.74
C ARG A 195 13.78 8.67 -0.68
N GLU A 196 13.40 9.91 -0.41
CA GLU A 196 14.05 10.76 0.60
C GLU A 196 13.99 10.11 1.99
N ILE A 197 12.85 9.52 2.35
CA ILE A 197 12.70 8.76 3.60
C ILE A 197 13.62 7.53 3.60
N LYS A 198 13.61 6.73 2.52
CA LYS A 198 14.41 5.51 2.40
C LYS A 198 15.92 5.78 2.50
N GLU A 199 16.39 6.88 1.93
CA GLU A 199 17.80 7.30 1.96
C GLU A 199 18.29 7.67 3.37
N GLN A 200 17.40 7.96 4.32
CA GLN A 200 17.78 8.20 5.72
C GLN A 200 17.95 6.89 6.52
N ILE A 201 17.48 5.74 6.03
CA ILE A 201 17.57 4.49 6.78
C ILE A 201 19.03 4.05 6.87
N VAL A 202 19.52 3.83 8.09
CA VAL A 202 20.90 3.40 8.33
C VAL A 202 20.92 1.91 8.60
N MET A 203 21.78 1.20 7.89
CA MET A 203 21.95 -0.25 8.04
C MET A 203 23.12 -0.56 8.97
N TYR A 204 22.89 -1.42 9.96
CA TYR A 204 23.91 -1.92 10.87
C TYR A 204 24.05 -3.44 10.69
N PRO A 205 25.13 -3.92 10.03
CA PRO A 205 25.39 -5.35 9.92
C PRO A 205 25.74 -5.94 11.28
N ASP A 206 25.39 -7.22 11.47
CA ASP A 206 25.68 -8.03 12.65
C ASP A 206 25.12 -7.46 13.97
N TYR A 207 23.99 -6.75 13.89
CA TYR A 207 23.29 -6.21 15.04
C TYR A 207 21.84 -6.73 15.10
N PRO A 208 21.31 -7.12 16.27
CA PRO A 208 21.99 -7.20 17.57
C PRO A 208 22.88 -8.46 17.73
N LYS A 209 22.90 -9.34 16.73
CA LYS A 209 23.74 -10.54 16.66
C LYS A 209 24.27 -10.74 15.24
N GLU A 210 25.34 -11.51 15.11
CA GLU A 210 25.94 -11.90 13.83
C GLU A 210 24.88 -12.48 12.87
N GLY A 211 24.95 -12.08 11.60
CA GLY A 211 24.04 -12.50 10.53
C GLY A 211 22.75 -11.69 10.40
N ILE A 212 22.48 -10.71 11.27
CA ILE A 212 21.32 -9.81 11.14
C ILE A 212 21.76 -8.47 10.55
N LEU A 213 21.06 -8.02 9.50
CA LEU A 213 21.14 -6.65 9.00
C LEU A 213 20.05 -5.80 9.68
N PHE A 214 20.41 -5.03 10.69
CA PHE A 214 19.47 -4.15 11.38
C PHE A 214 19.23 -2.88 10.59
N GLN A 215 17.96 -2.54 10.39
CA GLN A 215 17.56 -1.31 9.70
C GLN A 215 17.11 -0.28 10.74
N ASP A 216 17.93 0.74 10.97
CA ASP A 216 17.61 1.82 11.91
C ASP A 216 16.84 2.94 11.21
N PHE A 217 15.59 3.10 11.63
CA PHE A 217 14.68 4.13 11.14
C PHE A 217 14.77 5.44 11.94
N MET A 218 15.46 5.47 13.07
CA MET A 218 15.57 6.69 13.90
C MET A 218 16.13 7.93 13.17
N PRO A 219 17.05 7.84 12.18
CA PRO A 219 17.47 9.01 11.41
C PRO A 219 16.32 9.69 10.63
N VAL A 220 15.36 8.92 10.11
CA VAL A 220 14.15 9.49 9.47
C VAL A 220 13.40 10.38 10.45
N MET A 221 13.24 9.92 11.70
CA MET A 221 12.53 10.65 12.75
C MET A 221 13.29 11.88 13.24
N ARG A 222 14.64 11.86 13.17
CA ARG A 222 15.48 13.00 13.55
C ARG A 222 15.44 14.13 12.52
N ASN A 223 15.17 13.82 11.25
CA ASN A 223 15.01 14.81 10.20
C ASN A 223 13.54 15.28 10.15
N PRO A 224 13.24 16.56 10.44
CA PRO A 224 11.87 17.06 10.47
C PRO A 224 11.12 16.90 9.16
N SER A 225 11.81 16.98 8.02
CA SER A 225 11.19 16.87 6.69
C SER A 225 10.71 15.44 6.45
N THR A 226 11.62 14.47 6.56
CA THR A 226 11.28 13.07 6.30
C THR A 226 10.33 12.50 7.34
N PHE A 227 10.41 12.93 8.60
CA PHE A 227 9.43 12.51 9.60
C PHE A 227 8.03 13.04 9.27
N LYS A 228 7.92 14.32 8.91
CA LYS A 228 6.64 14.92 8.50
C LYS A 228 6.08 14.20 7.28
N SER A 229 6.89 13.96 6.25
CA SER A 229 6.45 13.25 5.03
C SER A 229 5.98 11.83 5.37
N ALA A 230 6.73 11.07 6.18
CA ALA A 230 6.33 9.73 6.59
C ALA A 230 4.96 9.70 7.28
N ILE A 231 4.71 10.62 8.22
CA ILE A 231 3.41 10.71 8.91
C ILE A 231 2.29 11.15 7.95
N HIS A 232 2.56 12.13 7.08
CA HIS A 232 1.57 12.61 6.13
C HIS A 232 1.13 11.51 5.16
N LEU A 233 2.07 10.74 4.61
CA LEU A 233 1.78 9.63 3.70
C LEU A 233 0.98 8.51 4.39
N LEU A 234 1.32 8.16 5.64
CA LEU A 234 0.53 7.21 6.42
C LEU A 234 -0.88 7.73 6.72
N ALA A 235 -1.04 9.05 6.96
CA ALA A 235 -2.33 9.67 7.19
C ALA A 235 -3.19 9.70 5.93
N GLU A 236 -2.59 10.00 4.77
CA GLU A 236 -3.25 9.94 3.48
C GLU A 236 -3.75 8.53 3.17
N ARG A 237 -2.91 7.50 3.40
CA ARG A 237 -3.31 6.09 3.26
C ARG A 237 -4.47 5.70 4.18
N ALA A 238 -4.50 6.23 5.40
CA ALA A 238 -5.55 5.94 6.37
C ALA A 238 -6.83 6.76 6.13
N LYS A 239 -6.77 7.77 5.27
CA LYS A 239 -7.91 8.63 4.95
C LYS A 239 -9.04 7.81 4.33
N ASN A 240 -10.28 8.15 4.66
CA ASN A 240 -11.50 7.45 4.21
C ASN A 240 -11.65 6.00 4.69
N LYS A 241 -10.78 5.50 5.59
CA LYS A 241 -10.93 4.18 6.23
C LYS A 241 -11.75 4.21 7.51
N GLU A 242 -12.32 5.36 7.88
CA GLU A 242 -13.12 5.57 9.08
C GLU A 242 -12.39 5.05 10.33
N ILE A 243 -11.15 5.49 10.55
CA ILE A 243 -10.36 5.09 11.72
C ILE A 243 -10.87 5.85 12.95
N ASP A 244 -11.18 5.15 14.04
CA ASP A 244 -11.59 5.75 15.31
C ASP A 244 -10.42 5.92 16.28
N VAL A 245 -9.42 5.04 16.19
CA VAL A 245 -8.30 4.96 17.11
C VAL A 245 -7.06 4.40 16.41
N VAL A 246 -5.91 5.02 16.67
CA VAL A 246 -4.60 4.50 16.28
C VAL A 246 -3.97 3.80 17.47
N VAL A 247 -3.45 2.60 17.24
CA VAL A 247 -2.74 1.80 18.22
C VAL A 247 -1.28 1.66 17.81
N GLY A 248 -0.37 2.11 18.68
CA GLY A 248 1.08 1.98 18.48
C GLY A 248 1.67 0.86 19.34
N LEU A 249 2.63 0.12 18.80
CA LEU A 249 3.36 -0.93 19.53
C LEU A 249 4.58 -0.36 20.26
N GLU A 250 4.85 -0.86 21.47
CA GLU A 250 5.97 -0.37 22.27
C GLU A 250 7.33 -0.72 21.65
N SER A 251 8.30 0.19 21.57
CA SER A 251 8.25 1.62 21.93
C SER A 251 8.33 2.54 20.72
N ARG A 252 8.98 2.09 19.63
CA ARG A 252 9.20 2.90 18.42
C ARG A 252 7.89 3.17 17.69
N GLY A 253 6.99 2.19 17.65
CA GLY A 253 5.62 2.37 17.15
C GLY A 253 4.82 3.47 17.87
N PHE A 254 5.18 3.88 19.09
CA PHE A 254 4.52 5.02 19.76
C PHE A 254 4.85 6.36 19.09
N ILE A 255 6.06 6.50 18.54
CA ILE A 255 6.50 7.75 17.90
C ILE A 255 5.65 7.97 16.65
N VAL A 256 5.53 6.93 15.83
CA VAL A 256 4.76 6.95 14.58
C VAL A 256 3.27 6.99 14.88
N GLY A 257 2.78 6.08 15.73
CA GLY A 257 1.36 5.97 16.04
C GLY A 257 0.81 7.20 16.75
N GLY A 258 1.57 7.81 17.66
CA GLY A 258 1.15 9.04 18.33
C GLY A 258 1.06 10.23 17.37
N ALA A 259 2.05 10.40 16.49
CA ALA A 259 2.03 11.46 15.48
C ALA A 259 0.93 11.24 14.43
N LEU A 260 0.71 9.99 14.02
CA LEU A 260 -0.36 9.64 13.08
C LEU A 260 -1.75 9.86 13.68
N ALA A 261 -1.97 9.48 14.94
CA ALA A 261 -3.23 9.74 15.64
C ALA A 261 -3.54 11.25 15.70
N TYR A 262 -2.51 12.06 15.98
CA TYR A 262 -2.61 13.51 15.98
C TYR A 262 -2.98 14.06 14.60
N GLU A 263 -2.30 13.61 13.54
CA GLU A 263 -2.56 14.04 12.15
C GLU A 263 -3.98 13.66 11.69
N LEU A 264 -4.45 12.46 12.07
CA LEU A 264 -5.80 11.99 11.75
C LEU A 264 -6.89 12.61 12.66
N GLY A 265 -6.53 13.27 13.76
CA GLY A 265 -7.48 13.82 14.72
C GLY A 265 -8.23 12.76 15.53
N VAL A 266 -7.62 11.60 15.79
CA VAL A 266 -8.23 10.46 16.48
C VAL A 266 -7.48 10.08 17.76
N ALA A 267 -8.06 9.19 18.57
CA ALA A 267 -7.42 8.74 19.80
C ALA A 267 -6.16 7.92 19.52
N PHE A 268 -5.17 8.01 20.42
CA PHE A 268 -4.01 7.12 20.45
C PHE A 268 -4.09 6.18 21.66
N VAL A 269 -3.84 4.90 21.44
CA VAL A 269 -3.81 3.88 22.50
C VAL A 269 -2.51 3.05 22.40
N PRO A 270 -1.66 3.02 23.44
CA PRO A 270 -0.43 2.24 23.41
C PRO A 270 -0.68 0.76 23.74
N ILE A 271 -0.13 -0.14 22.93
CA ILE A 271 0.11 -1.54 23.33
C ILE A 271 1.51 -1.63 23.93
N ARG A 272 1.60 -2.08 25.18
CA ARG A 272 2.85 -2.13 25.95
C ARG A 272 3.30 -3.55 26.20
N LYS A 273 4.56 -3.74 26.57
CA LYS A 273 4.99 -5.02 27.15
C LYS A 273 4.33 -5.26 28.50
N ALA A 274 4.16 -6.53 28.87
CA ALA A 274 3.58 -6.93 30.15
C ALA A 274 4.25 -6.23 31.34
N GLY A 275 3.45 -5.86 32.34
CA GLY A 275 3.90 -5.15 33.54
C GLY A 275 4.14 -3.64 33.40
N LYS A 276 4.02 -3.05 32.20
CA LYS A 276 4.19 -1.59 31.99
C LYS A 276 2.88 -0.80 31.93
N THR A 277 1.75 -1.48 31.75
CA THR A 277 0.42 -0.85 31.73
C THR A 277 -0.21 -0.91 33.13
N PRO A 278 -0.60 0.24 33.73
CA PRO A 278 -1.20 0.24 35.06
C PRO A 278 -2.66 -0.25 35.02
N GLY A 279 -3.15 -0.77 36.15
CA GLY A 279 -4.54 -1.18 36.31
C GLY A 279 -4.83 -2.57 35.74
N LYS A 280 -6.09 -2.80 35.35
CA LYS A 280 -6.50 -4.06 34.70
C LYS A 280 -6.12 -4.05 33.23
N VAL A 281 -5.67 -5.18 32.72
CA VAL A 281 -5.17 -5.34 31.36
C VAL A 281 -5.72 -6.60 30.71
N ILE A 282 -5.79 -6.56 29.38
CA ILE A 282 -5.91 -7.72 28.51
C ILE A 282 -4.50 -8.04 28.01
N GLU A 283 -4.07 -9.30 28.10
CA GLU A 283 -2.74 -9.72 27.66
C GLU A 283 -2.80 -10.80 26.59
N VAL A 284 -1.86 -10.74 25.64
CA VAL A 284 -1.58 -11.77 24.63
C VAL A 284 -0.09 -12.10 24.68
N THR A 285 0.22 -13.38 24.87
CA THR A 285 1.57 -13.93 24.77
C THR A 285 1.83 -14.39 23.35
N TYR A 286 3.02 -14.10 22.83
CA TYR A 286 3.45 -14.52 21.50
C TYR A 286 4.87 -15.05 21.52
N GLU A 287 5.16 -15.94 20.58
CA GLU A 287 6.47 -16.55 20.43
C GLU A 287 7.43 -15.63 19.66
N LYS A 288 8.69 -15.69 20.05
CA LYS A 288 9.83 -15.08 19.37
C LYS A 288 10.75 -16.17 18.89
N GLU A 289 11.75 -15.77 18.08
CA GLU A 289 12.85 -16.68 17.68
C GLU A 289 13.52 -17.34 18.90
N TYR A 290 13.58 -16.63 20.04
CA TYR A 290 14.01 -17.19 21.32
C TYR A 290 13.07 -16.75 22.45
N GLY A 291 12.19 -17.66 22.86
CA GLY A 291 11.29 -17.49 24.01
C GLY A 291 9.96 -16.83 23.67
N THR A 292 9.27 -16.36 24.69
CA THR A 292 7.96 -15.69 24.58
C THR A 292 8.05 -14.27 25.10
N ASP A 293 7.30 -13.36 24.50
CA ASP A 293 7.04 -12.03 25.07
C ASP A 293 5.52 -11.84 25.19
N SER A 294 5.08 -10.79 25.88
CA SER A 294 3.66 -10.56 26.08
C SER A 294 3.32 -9.09 25.95
N PHE A 295 2.26 -8.83 25.20
CA PHE A 295 1.67 -7.51 25.10
C PHE A 295 0.49 -7.37 26.03
N ALA A 296 0.34 -6.16 26.57
CA ALA A 296 -0.70 -5.77 27.50
C ALA A 296 -1.37 -4.47 27.01
N LEU A 297 -2.70 -4.48 27.00
CA LEU A 297 -3.56 -3.36 26.67
C LEU A 297 -4.46 -3.07 27.86
N ALA A 298 -4.65 -1.80 28.22
CA ALA A 298 -5.53 -1.44 29.33
C ALA A 298 -6.99 -1.85 29.03
N GLU A 299 -7.66 -2.46 30.00
CA GLU A 299 -9.06 -2.85 29.86
C GLU A 299 -9.94 -1.61 29.62
N GLY A 300 -10.79 -1.65 28.59
CA GLY A 300 -11.64 -0.52 28.19
C GLY A 300 -10.94 0.58 27.37
N ALA A 301 -9.65 0.43 27.03
CA ALA A 301 -8.96 1.38 26.16
C ALA A 301 -9.46 1.34 24.71
N ILE A 302 -10.03 0.21 24.29
CA ILE A 302 -10.73 0.04 23.00
C ILE A 302 -12.19 -0.26 23.33
N LEU A 303 -13.10 0.45 22.67
CA LEU A 303 -14.54 0.26 22.80
C LEU A 303 -15.03 -0.76 21.77
N GLN A 304 -16.13 -1.45 22.08
CA GLN A 304 -16.74 -2.43 21.20
C GLN A 304 -17.06 -1.79 19.83
N GLY A 305 -16.55 -2.40 18.76
CA GLY A 305 -16.78 -1.98 17.37
C GLY A 305 -15.88 -0.85 16.88
N GLN A 306 -14.98 -0.30 17.72
CA GLN A 306 -14.04 0.74 17.27
C GLN A 306 -13.13 0.22 16.16
N ARG A 307 -13.00 1.02 15.11
CA ARG A 307 -12.15 0.76 13.95
C ARG A 307 -10.72 1.20 14.27
N VAL A 308 -9.83 0.22 14.35
CA VAL A 308 -8.48 0.39 14.88
C VAL A 308 -7.45 0.31 13.76
N LEU A 309 -6.64 1.35 13.60
CA LEU A 309 -5.42 1.31 12.80
C LEU A 309 -4.25 0.89 13.70
N ILE A 310 -3.57 -0.20 13.37
CA ILE A 310 -2.42 -0.68 14.13
C ILE A 310 -1.15 -0.19 13.43
N VAL A 311 -0.20 0.36 14.18
CA VAL A 311 1.01 0.97 13.61
C VAL A 311 2.26 0.53 14.37
N ASP A 312 3.30 0.21 13.63
CA ASP A 312 4.66 0.06 14.17
C ASP A 312 5.68 0.72 13.24
N ASP A 313 6.93 0.83 13.68
CA ASP A 313 8.00 1.36 12.83
C ASP A 313 8.42 0.37 11.75
N LEU A 314 8.47 -0.93 12.08
CA LEU A 314 8.93 -1.98 11.17
C LEU A 314 8.13 -3.28 11.37
N ILE A 315 7.86 -4.00 10.28
CA ILE A 315 7.40 -5.39 10.31
C ILE A 315 8.48 -6.35 9.78
N ALA A 316 8.85 -7.31 10.63
CA ALA A 316 9.80 -8.37 10.32
C ALA A 316 9.05 -9.70 10.12
N THR A 317 9.08 -10.60 11.11
CA THR A 317 8.38 -11.89 11.07
C THR A 317 6.86 -11.78 11.32
N GLY A 318 6.36 -10.59 11.67
CA GLY A 318 4.93 -10.34 11.93
C GLY A 318 4.40 -10.80 13.30
N GLY A 319 5.19 -11.51 14.12
CA GLY A 319 4.70 -12.06 15.40
C GLY A 319 4.14 -11.02 16.38
N SER A 320 4.81 -9.87 16.53
CA SER A 320 4.32 -8.76 17.36
C SER A 320 3.06 -8.12 16.77
N ALA A 321 3.04 -7.91 15.46
CA ALA A 321 1.90 -7.36 14.75
C ALA A 321 0.68 -8.28 14.88
N ARG A 322 0.85 -9.60 14.75
CA ARG A 322 -0.23 -10.58 14.93
C ARG A 322 -0.77 -10.57 16.35
N ALA A 323 0.11 -10.54 17.34
CA ALA A 323 -0.29 -10.42 18.74
C ALA A 323 -1.09 -9.13 19.01
N ALA A 324 -0.74 -8.02 18.36
CA ALA A 324 -1.50 -6.78 18.42
C ALA A 324 -2.89 -6.94 17.79
N VAL A 325 -2.99 -7.55 16.59
CA VAL A 325 -4.28 -7.84 15.94
C VAL A 325 -5.19 -8.66 16.86
N ASP A 326 -4.66 -9.76 17.40
CA ASP A 326 -5.41 -10.65 18.32
C ASP A 326 -5.85 -9.91 19.59
N LEU A 327 -4.99 -9.04 20.13
CA LEU A 327 -5.30 -8.25 21.33
C LEU A 327 -6.42 -7.23 21.06
N ILE A 328 -6.41 -6.57 19.90
CA ILE A 328 -7.46 -5.63 19.48
C ILE A 328 -8.78 -6.34 19.28
N MET A 329 -8.80 -7.50 18.61
CA MET A 329 -10.01 -8.31 18.45
C MET A 329 -10.58 -8.74 19.81
N ARG A 330 -9.72 -9.17 20.75
CA ARG A 330 -10.12 -9.54 22.11
C ARG A 330 -10.66 -8.36 22.93
N ALA A 331 -10.18 -7.16 22.66
CA ALA A 331 -10.70 -5.93 23.26
C ALA A 331 -12.02 -5.47 22.63
N GLY A 332 -12.54 -6.16 21.61
CA GLY A 332 -13.79 -5.84 20.93
C GLY A 332 -13.63 -4.85 19.76
N GLY A 333 -12.39 -4.48 19.41
CA GLY A 333 -12.10 -3.62 18.27
C GLY A 333 -12.07 -4.35 16.93
N ILE A 334 -12.19 -3.59 15.85
CA ILE A 334 -12.10 -4.05 14.46
C ILE A 334 -10.75 -3.59 13.91
N PRO A 335 -9.75 -4.47 13.79
CA PRO A 335 -8.47 -4.11 13.16
C PRO A 335 -8.69 -3.84 11.66
N VAL A 336 -8.51 -2.59 11.23
CA VAL A 336 -8.78 -2.16 9.85
C VAL A 336 -7.60 -2.45 8.93
N GLU A 337 -6.40 -2.10 9.37
CA GLU A 337 -5.14 -2.28 8.63
C GLU A 337 -3.98 -2.26 9.63
N PHE A 338 -2.88 -2.93 9.29
CA PHE A 338 -1.60 -2.76 9.94
C PHE A 338 -0.68 -1.90 9.05
N ASN A 339 -0.20 -0.77 9.57
CA ASN A 339 0.72 0.11 8.87
C ASN A 339 2.11 0.03 9.46
N SER A 340 3.12 -0.05 8.60
CA SER A 340 4.52 0.13 8.99
C SER A 340 5.23 1.13 8.11
N LEU A 341 6.32 1.70 8.62
CA LEU A 341 7.20 2.52 7.80
C LEU A 341 8.11 1.65 6.92
N LEU A 342 8.44 0.45 7.38
CA LEU A 342 9.35 -0.46 6.71
C LEU A 342 8.92 -1.92 6.89
N GLU A 343 8.85 -2.68 5.80
CA GLU A 343 8.80 -4.14 5.82
C GLU A 343 10.18 -4.74 5.54
N ILE A 344 10.44 -5.94 6.07
CA ILE A 344 11.51 -6.81 5.59
C ILE A 344 10.86 -7.94 4.78
N PRO A 345 10.74 -7.81 3.44
CA PRO A 345 9.89 -8.70 2.64
C PRO A 345 10.29 -10.18 2.75
N ALA A 346 11.59 -10.46 2.92
CA ALA A 346 12.12 -11.81 3.07
C ALA A 346 11.62 -12.57 4.32
N LEU A 347 11.01 -11.88 5.28
CA LEU A 347 10.48 -12.48 6.51
C LEU A 347 8.95 -12.67 6.48
N GLU A 348 8.29 -12.21 5.41
CA GLU A 348 6.88 -12.46 5.11
C GLU A 348 5.89 -12.13 6.24
N GLY A 349 6.24 -11.17 7.11
CA GLY A 349 5.45 -10.88 8.31
C GLY A 349 4.02 -10.46 8.03
N ALA A 350 3.80 -9.69 6.95
CA ALA A 350 2.48 -9.22 6.55
C ALA A 350 1.50 -10.37 6.26
N LYS A 351 1.96 -11.46 5.65
CA LYS A 351 1.11 -12.63 5.29
C LYS A 351 0.44 -13.25 6.51
N SER A 352 1.06 -13.16 7.68
CA SER A 352 0.61 -13.81 8.90
C SER A 352 -0.54 -13.09 9.62
N LEU A 353 -0.90 -11.86 9.20
CA LEU A 353 -1.79 -11.00 10.00
C LEU A 353 -3.28 -11.27 9.77
N GLY A 354 -3.68 -11.74 8.59
CA GLY A 354 -5.09 -11.98 8.24
C GLY A 354 -5.94 -10.71 8.15
N ILE A 355 -5.30 -9.55 8.07
CA ILE A 355 -5.89 -8.22 7.84
C ILE A 355 -5.09 -7.49 6.76
N PRO A 356 -5.64 -6.42 6.14
CA PRO A 356 -4.86 -5.58 5.24
C PRO A 356 -3.59 -5.05 5.90
N THR A 357 -2.53 -4.92 5.10
CA THR A 357 -1.24 -4.39 5.54
C THR A 357 -0.74 -3.36 4.54
N PHE A 358 -0.22 -2.24 5.04
CA PHE A 358 0.44 -1.23 4.22
C PHE A 358 1.84 -0.91 4.77
N ASN A 359 2.85 -1.08 3.92
CA ASN A 359 4.24 -0.76 4.25
C ASN A 359 4.67 0.38 3.35
N LEU A 360 5.11 1.49 3.97
CA LEU A 360 5.55 2.66 3.21
C LEU A 360 6.80 2.35 2.37
N ILE A 361 7.73 1.58 2.95
CA ILE A 361 8.95 1.12 2.32
C ILE A 361 9.03 -0.41 2.40
N ASP A 362 9.46 -1.02 1.30
CA ASP A 362 9.78 -2.45 1.19
C ASP A 362 11.29 -2.66 0.97
#